data_AF-A0A1V5KYD8-F1
#
_entry.id   AF-A0A1V5KYD8-F1
#
_cell.length_a   1.000
_cell.length_b   1.000
_cell.length_c   1.000
_cell.angle_alpha   90.00
_cell.angle_beta   90.00
_cell.angle_gamma   90.00
#
_symmetry.space_group_name_H-M   'P 1'
#
loop_
_entity.id
_entity.type
_entity.pdbx_description
1 polymer ?
#
loop_
_entity_poly.entity_id
_entity_poly.type
_entity_poly.pdbx_seq_one_letter_code
_entity_poly.pdbx_strand_id
1 'polypeptide(L)'
;MLPDITRELQRSLDYCVQENIPAEKLVLCGGTSKLRGLANYLEDTFGLPVETGVPSLEFSGPLTYDPAFAVALGLALREACR
;
A
#
# COMPACT_ATOMS: atom_id res chain seq x y z
N MET A 1 8.86 -13.18 9.59
CA MET A 1 7.74 -12.35 9.08
C MET A 1 8.23 -11.01 8.54
N LEU A 2 8.63 -10.02 9.35
CA LEU A 2 9.13 -8.73 8.81
C LEU A 2 10.38 -8.86 7.93
N PRO A 3 11.40 -9.66 8.28
CA PRO A 3 12.55 -9.88 7.39
C PRO A 3 12.16 -10.54 6.07
N ASP A 4 11.16 -11.43 6.09
CA ASP A 4 10.67 -12.09 4.88
C ASP A 4 9.92 -11.11 3.97
N ILE A 5 9.01 -10.31 4.53
CA ILE A 5 8.31 -9.26 3.79
C ILE A 5 9.30 -8.26 3.19
N THR A 6 10.30 -7.85 3.97
CA THR A 6 11.34 -6.92 3.52
C THR A 6 12.14 -7.51 2.37
N ARG A 7 12.56 -8.78 2.47
CA ARG A 7 13.27 -9.48 1.40
C ARG A 7 12.43 -9.55 0.12
N GLU A 8 11.16 -9.90 0.23
CA GLU A 8 10.31 -10.00 -0.96
C GLU A 8 10.02 -8.62 -1.57
N LEU A 9 9.84 -7.57 -0.76
CA LEU A 9 9.70 -6.19 -1.26
C LEU A 9 10.99 -5.68 -1.93
N GLN A 10 12.16 -5.94 -1.34
CA GLN A 10 13.45 -5.60 -1.96
C GLN A 10 13.58 -6.24 -3.33
N ARG A 11 13.25 -7.54 -3.46
CA ARG A 11 13.28 -8.23 -4.75
C ARG A 11 12.37 -7.60 -5.80
N SER A 12 11.18 -7.15 -5.41
CA SER A 12 10.27 -6.43 -6.30
C SER A 12 10.80 -5.05 -6.70
N LEU A 13 11.40 -4.31 -5.77
CA LEU A 13 12.02 -3.01 -6.05
C LEU A 13 13.23 -3.15 -6.98
N ASP A 14 14.08 -4.15 -6.74
CA ASP A 14 15.22 -4.47 -7.61
C ASP A 14 14.75 -4.79 -9.04
N TYR A 15 13.65 -5.53 -9.17
CA TYR A 15 13.03 -5.81 -10.46
C TYR A 15 12.54 -4.53 -11.15
N CYS A 16 11.87 -3.63 -10.43
CA CYS A 16 11.46 -2.32 -10.98
C CYS A 16 12.65 -1.49 -11.50
N VAL A 17 13.78 -1.51 -10.79
CA VAL A 17 15.01 -0.84 -11.25
C VAL A 17 15.55 -1.50 -12.53
N GLN A 18 15.56 -2.84 -12.60
CA GLN A 18 15.99 -3.58 -13.80
C GLN A 18 15.13 -3.29 -15.03
N GLU A 19 13.82 -3.13 -14.84
CA GLU A 19 12.86 -2.74 -15.88
C GLU A 19 12.88 -1.22 -16.19
N ASN A 20 13.84 -0.48 -15.62
CA ASN A 20 14.00 0.96 -15.78
C ASN A 20 12.75 1.77 -15.40
N ILE A 21 12.01 1.29 -14.40
CA ILE A 21 10.81 1.90 -13.80
C ILE A 21 10.96 1.98 -12.28
N PRO A 22 11.95 2.72 -11.75
CA PRO A 22 12.21 2.79 -10.32
C PRO A 22 10.99 3.30 -9.55
N ALA A 23 10.66 2.65 -8.44
CA ALA A 23 9.55 3.07 -7.59
C ALA A 23 9.92 4.34 -6.81
N GLU A 24 9.02 5.32 -6.82
CA GLU A 24 9.20 6.59 -6.08
C GLU A 24 8.59 6.55 -4.68
N LYS A 25 7.65 5.63 -4.44
CA LYS A 25 6.96 5.45 -3.15
C LYS A 25 6.38 4.04 -3.00
N LEU A 26 6.16 3.60 -1.76
CA LEU A 26 5.36 2.42 -1.45
C LEU A 26 4.00 2.84 -0.88
N VAL A 27 2.93 2.33 -1.46
CA VAL A 27 1.57 2.50 -0.94
C VAL A 27 1.07 1.17 -0.39
N LEU A 28 0.97 1.07 0.93
CA LEU A 28 0.57 -0.13 1.64
C LEU A 28 -0.96 -0.28 1.65
N CYS A 29 -1.44 -1.49 1.36
CA CYS A 29 -2.84 -1.88 1.48
C CYS A 29 -2.96 -3.31 2.01
N GLY A 30 -4.19 -3.82 2.15
CA GLY A 30 -4.45 -5.15 2.70
C GLY A 30 -4.35 -5.18 4.23
N GLY A 31 -4.70 -6.33 4.83
CA GLY A 31 -4.75 -6.47 6.30
C GLY A 31 -3.41 -6.21 6.99
N THR A 32 -2.30 -6.62 6.38
CA THR A 32 -0.94 -6.46 6.90
C THR A 32 -0.49 -5.00 7.01
N SER A 33 -1.07 -4.10 6.19
CA SER A 33 -0.75 -2.66 6.27
C SER A 33 -1.12 -2.02 7.62
N LYS A 34 -2.01 -2.66 8.39
CA LYS A 34 -2.44 -2.20 9.73
C LYS A 34 -1.46 -2.55 10.84
N LEU A 35 -0.37 -3.26 10.54
CA LEU A 35 0.68 -3.54 11.53
C LEU A 35 1.31 -2.22 11.99
N ARG A 36 1.20 -1.94 13.29
CA ARG A 36 1.72 -0.72 13.89
C ARG A 36 3.22 -0.58 13.63
N GLY A 37 3.63 0.55 13.07
CA GLY A 37 5.04 0.87 12.79
C GLY A 37 5.58 0.25 11.50
N LEU A 38 4.78 -0.51 10.74
CA LEU A 38 5.23 -1.12 9.48
C LEU A 38 5.66 -0.06 8.46
N ALA A 39 4.88 1.00 8.27
CA ALA A 39 5.22 2.06 7.31
C ALA A 39 6.58 2.69 7.64
N ASN A 40 6.75 3.17 8.89
CA ASN A 40 8.01 3.74 9.36
C ASN A 40 9.18 2.77 9.19
N TYR A 41 9.00 1.50 9.57
CA TYR A 41 10.04 0.49 9.42
C TYR A 41 10.47 0.31 7.95
N LEU A 42 9.52 0.25 7.01
CA LEU A 42 9.82 0.08 5.59
C LEU A 42 10.42 1.36 4.98
N GLU A 43 9.99 2.54 5.43
CA GLU A 43 10.56 3.82 5.04
C GLU A 43 12.02 3.93 5.46
N ASP A 44 12.33 3.61 6.73
CA ASP A 44 13.71 3.56 7.24
C ASP A 44 14.56 2.51 6.50
N THR A 45 13.96 1.38 6.13
CA THR A 45 14.67 0.26 5.50
C THR A 45 15.00 0.55 4.03
N PHE A 46 14.07 1.12 3.28
CA PHE A 46 14.24 1.32 1.83
C PHE A 46 14.67 2.74 1.46
N GLY A 47 14.60 3.70 2.38
CA GLY A 47 14.97 5.09 2.12
C GLY A 47 14.05 5.77 1.11
N LEU A 48 12.79 5.34 1.01
CA LEU A 48 11.79 5.93 0.13
C LEU A 48 10.44 6.06 0.84
N PRO A 49 9.60 7.05 0.48
CA PRO A 49 8.33 7.31 1.17
C PRO A 49 7.42 6.09 1.24
N VAL A 50 6.88 5.80 2.43
CA VAL A 50 5.93 4.70 2.63
C VAL A 50 4.67 5.19 3.33
N GLU A 51 3.53 5.03 2.67
CA GLU A 51 2.23 5.45 3.21
C GLU A 51 1.21 4.30 3.18
N THR A 52 0.26 4.28 4.11
CA THR A 52 -0.94 3.46 3.95
C THR A 52 -1.86 4.15 2.96
N GLY A 53 -2.24 3.45 1.89
CA GLY A 53 -3.10 4.00 0.85
C GLY A 53 -4.47 4.33 1.42
N VAL A 54 -4.87 5.60 1.34
CA VAL A 54 -6.21 6.07 1.72
C VAL A 54 -6.82 6.72 0.48
N PRO A 55 -7.95 6.20 -0.04
CA PRO A 55 -8.60 6.80 -1.20
C PRO A 55 -9.28 8.11 -0.81
N SER A 56 -9.25 9.10 -1.71
CA SER A 56 -9.98 10.36 -1.55
C SER A 56 -11.48 10.16 -1.84
N LEU A 57 -12.17 9.48 -0.93
CA LEU A 57 -13.59 9.16 -1.02
C LEU A 57 -14.31 9.51 0.28
N GLU A 58 -15.51 10.04 0.14
CA GLU A 58 -16.42 10.25 1.26
C GLU A 58 -17.33 9.03 1.42
N PHE A 59 -17.31 8.44 2.61
CA PHE A 59 -18.21 7.36 2.97
C PHE A 59 -19.44 7.93 3.67
N SER A 60 -20.63 7.44 3.33
CA SER A 60 -21.84 7.83 4.02
C SER A 60 -21.90 7.16 5.40
N GLY A 61 -22.19 7.96 6.44
CA GLY A 61 -22.31 7.48 7.82
C GLY A 61 -20.98 7.32 8.56
N PRO A 62 -20.92 6.57 9.67
CA PRO A 62 -19.74 6.46 10.54
C PRO A 62 -18.66 5.51 9.98
N LEU A 63 -18.75 5.11 8.72
CA LEU A 63 -17.84 4.15 8.11
C LEU A 63 -16.51 4.83 7.80
N THR A 64 -15.41 4.26 8.31
CA THR A 64 -14.05 4.63 7.94
C THR A 64 -13.48 3.62 6.96
N TYR A 65 -12.69 4.09 6.00
CA TYR A 65 -11.96 3.21 5.11
C TYR A 65 -11.01 2.27 5.88
N ASP A 66 -11.08 0.97 5.61
CA ASP A 66 -10.09 -0.02 6.05
C ASP A 66 -9.27 -0.47 4.83
N PRO A 67 -7.93 -0.32 4.85
CA PRO A 67 -7.02 -0.73 3.76
C PRO A 67 -7.16 -2.21 3.33
N ALA A 68 -7.72 -3.07 4.18
CA ALA A 68 -8.04 -4.45 3.83
C ALA A 68 -9.09 -4.56 2.71
N PHE A 69 -9.91 -3.53 2.50
CA PHE A 69 -10.97 -3.50 1.48
C PHE A 69 -10.60 -2.70 0.22
N ALA A 70 -9.32 -2.35 0.02
CA ALA A 70 -8.87 -1.58 -1.15
C ALA A 70 -9.40 -2.15 -2.49
N VAL A 71 -9.32 -3.47 -2.67
CA VAL A 71 -9.80 -4.15 -3.88
C VAL A 71 -11.33 -4.09 -3.99
N ALA A 72 -12.05 -4.40 -2.92
CA ALA A 72 -13.51 -4.39 -2.90
C ALA A 72 -14.07 -2.99 -3.21
N LEU A 73 -13.44 -1.96 -2.65
CA LEU A 73 -13.78 -0.56 -2.92
C LEU A 73 -13.53 -0.20 -4.39
N GLY A 74 -12.36 -0.56 -4.95
CA GLY A 74 -12.06 -0.32 -6.36
C GLY A 74 -13.05 -0.98 -7.32
N LEU A 75 -13.54 -2.17 -6.97
CA LEU A 75 -14.60 -2.85 -7.73
C LEU A 75 -15.95 -2.11 -7.64
N ALA A 76 -16.33 -1.64 -6.45
CA ALA A 76 -17.57 -0.87 -6.28
C ALA A 76 -17.54 0.46 -7.05
N LEU A 77 -16.38 1.13 -7.11
CA LEU A 77 -16.22 2.38 -7.87
C LEU A 77 -16.44 2.21 -9.37
N ARG A 78 -16.21 1.02 -9.94
CA ARG A 78 -16.46 0.76 -11.36
C ARG A 78 -17.91 1.03 -11.76
N GLU A 79 -18.85 0.67 -10.90
CA GLU A 79 -20.28 0.85 -11.16
C GLU A 79 -20.76 2.26 -10.79
N ALA A 80 -20.05 2.95 -9.87
CA ALA A 80 -20.44 4.26 -9.36
C ALA A 80 -19.86 5.45 -10.16
N CYS A 81 -18.67 5.30 -10.76
CA CYS A 81 -17.96 6.37 -11.48
C CYS A 81 -18.05 6.25 -13.01
N ARG A 82 -19.13 5.64 -13.51
CA ARG A 82 -19.38 5.51 -14.95
C ARG A 82 -19.90 6.80 -15.58
#